data_AF-A0A853F5G1-F1
#
_entry.id   AF-A0A853F5G1-F1
#
_cell.length_a   1.000
_cell.length_b   1.000
_cell.length_c   1.000
_cell.angle_alpha   90.00
_cell.angle_beta   90.00
_cell.angle_gamma   90.00
#
_symmetry.space_group_name_H-M   'P 1'
#
loop_
_entity.id
_entity.type
_entity.pdbx_description
1 polymer ?
#
loop_
_entity_poly.entity_id
_entity_poly.type
_entity_poly.pdbx_seq_one_letter_code
_entity_poly.pdbx_strand_id
1 'polypeptide(L)'
;MFFNDFKVAALVDSGSSINIMSKTLFDSIPEQYKLSFERLECSEIRLANNETIKVSGVANIELSIKSQGTHFIDVYILPVTSHPLI
;
A
#
# COMPACT_ATOMS: atom_id res chain seq x y z
N MET A 1 2.74 7.57 24.54
CA MET A 1 3.13 6.27 23.96
C MET A 1 3.46 6.53 22.50
N PHE A 2 4.64 6.15 22.05
CA PHE A 2 5.27 6.61 20.80
C PHE A 2 4.59 6.02 19.55
N PHE A 3 4.15 6.87 18.63
CA PHE A 3 3.84 6.46 17.25
C PHE A 3 5.17 6.38 16.51
N ASN A 4 5.78 5.19 16.49
CA ASN A 4 6.97 4.92 15.69
C ASN A 4 6.65 5.18 14.21
N ASP A 5 7.57 5.87 13.55
CA ASP A 5 7.51 6.37 12.18
C ASP A 5 6.97 5.33 11.19
N PHE A 6 5.70 5.48 10.81
CA PHE A 6 5.07 4.74 9.73
C PHE A 6 5.68 5.22 8.40
N LYS A 7 6.61 4.43 7.86
CA LYS A 7 7.25 4.71 6.57
C LYS A 7 6.44 4.02 5.47
N VAL A 8 5.61 4.79 4.78
CA VAL A 8 5.07 4.38 3.47
C VAL A 8 6.18 4.56 2.44
N ALA A 9 6.69 3.45 1.90
CA ALA A 9 7.55 3.50 0.72
C ALA A 9 6.65 3.68 -0.51
N ALA A 10 6.30 4.93 -0.82
CA ALA A 10 5.75 5.26 -2.12
C ALA A 10 6.88 5.09 -3.15
N LEU A 11 6.72 4.18 -4.11
CA LEU A 11 7.58 4.19 -5.29
C LEU A 11 7.17 5.39 -6.14
N VAL A 12 7.93 6.47 -5.97
CA VAL A 12 7.85 7.67 -6.79
C VAL A 12 8.50 7.35 -8.12
N ASP A 13 7.72 6.78 -9.05
CA ASP A 13 7.93 7.13 -10.45
C ASP A 13 7.03 8.31 -10.78
N SER A 14 7.62 9.33 -11.36
CA SER A 14 7.16 10.73 -11.48
C SER A 14 5.85 10.98 -12.27
N GLY A 15 5.02 9.95 -12.45
CA GLY A 15 3.68 10.01 -13.05
C GLY A 15 2.75 8.84 -12.64
N SER A 16 3.14 8.00 -11.67
CA SER A 16 2.33 6.86 -11.23
C SER A 16 1.46 7.22 -10.03
N SER A 17 0.14 7.04 -10.15
CA SER A 17 -0.86 7.28 -9.09
C SER A 17 -1.09 6.05 -8.19
N ILE A 18 -0.24 5.03 -8.30
CA ILE A 18 -0.43 3.73 -7.66
C ILE A 18 0.32 3.68 -6.33
N ASN A 19 -0.41 3.56 -5.21
CA ASN A 19 0.20 3.29 -3.91
C ASN A 19 0.28 1.79 -3.68
N ILE A 20 1.43 1.32 -3.18
CA ILE A 20 1.68 -0.10 -2.94
C ILE A 20 2.07 -0.28 -1.49
N MET A 21 1.57 -1.35 -0.86
CA MET A 21 1.84 -1.69 0.53
C MET A 21 2.14 -3.19 0.65
N SER A 22 3.09 -3.58 1.49
CA SER A 22 3.30 -5.00 1.79
C SER A 22 2.18 -5.51 2.69
N LYS A 23 1.81 -6.80 2.56
CA LYS A 23 0.80 -7.44 3.40
C LYS A 23 1.18 -7.34 4.88
N THR A 24 2.44 -7.50 5.22
CA THR A 24 2.93 -7.32 6.59
C THR A 24 2.66 -5.91 7.14
N LEU A 25 2.90 -4.87 6.34
CA LEU A 25 2.63 -3.50 6.74
C LEU A 25 1.11 -3.27 6.87
N PHE A 26 0.34 -3.73 5.90
CA PHE A 26 -1.12 -3.66 5.95
C PHE A 26 -1.68 -4.35 7.19
N ASP A 27 -1.25 -5.58 7.48
CA ASP A 27 -1.72 -6.36 8.63
C ASP A 27 -1.37 -5.68 9.97
N SER A 28 -0.33 -4.83 10.02
CA SER A 28 0.05 -4.05 11.21
C SER A 28 -0.77 -2.77 11.45
N ILE A 29 -1.52 -2.30 10.45
CA ILE A 29 -2.42 -1.15 10.61
C ILE A 29 -3.62 -1.57 11.47
N PRO A 30 -4.13 -0.73 12.39
CA PRO A 30 -5.37 -1.02 13.10
C PRO A 30 -6.58 -1.07 12.15
N GLU A 31 -7.49 -2.03 12.33
CA GLU A 31 -8.65 -2.27 11.45
C GLU A 31 -9.51 -1.03 11.22
N GLN A 32 -9.62 -0.13 12.21
CA GLN A 32 -10.39 1.12 12.09
C GLN A 32 -9.90 2.07 10.98
N TYR A 33 -8.65 1.91 10.51
CA TYR A 33 -8.07 2.71 9.43
C TYR A 33 -8.05 1.96 8.08
N LYS A 34 -8.51 0.70 8.04
CA LYS A 34 -8.59 -0.13 6.84
C LYS A 34 -10.03 -0.12 6.32
N LEU A 35 -10.29 0.75 5.36
CA LEU A 35 -11.59 0.84 4.71
C LEU A 35 -11.60 -0.02 3.44
N SER A 36 -12.74 -0.64 3.17
CA SER A 36 -13.02 -1.30 1.89
C SER A 36 -11.93 -2.29 1.42
N PHE A 37 -11.41 -3.13 2.32
CA PHE A 37 -10.46 -4.16 1.91
C PHE A 37 -11.15 -5.21 1.03
N GLU A 38 -10.69 -5.30 -0.21
CA GLU A 38 -11.09 -6.31 -1.17
C GLU A 38 -9.94 -7.29 -1.38
N ARG A 39 -10.16 -8.56 -1.04
CA ARG A 39 -9.22 -9.62 -1.34
C ARG A 39 -9.33 -10.00 -2.80
N LEU A 40 -8.21 -9.95 -3.50
CA LEU A 40 -8.12 -10.36 -4.90
C LEU A 40 -7.54 -11.78 -4.94
N GLU A 41 -8.33 -12.75 -5.41
CA GLU A 41 -7.95 -14.16 -5.44
C GLU A 41 -6.79 -14.45 -6.41
N CYS A 42 -6.66 -13.67 -7.49
CA CYS A 42 -5.58 -13.81 -8.46
C CYS A 42 -5.43 -12.55 -9.33
N SER A 43 -4.80 -11.52 -8.80
CA SER A 43 -4.51 -10.30 -9.55
C SER A 43 -3.01 -10.06 -9.66
N GLU A 44 -2.58 -9.63 -10.84
CA GLU A 44 -1.17 -9.39 -11.15
C GLU A 44 -1.01 -7.99 -11.75
N ILE A 45 0.02 -7.27 -11.30
CA ILE A 45 0.43 -5.98 -11.88
C ILE A 45 1.72 -6.22 -12.63
N ARG A 46 1.76 -5.79 -13.90
CA ARG A 46 3.00 -5.76 -14.69
C ARG A 46 3.66 -4.40 -14.53
N LEU A 47 4.89 -4.40 -14.02
CA LEU A 47 5.70 -3.21 -13.86
C LEU A 47 6.31 -2.75 -15.18
N ALA A 48 6.83 -1.52 -15.19
CA ALA A 48 7.53 -0.94 -16.34
C ALA A 48 8.80 -1.73 -16.73
N ASN A 49 9.43 -2.40 -15.77
CA ASN A 49 10.59 -3.28 -15.99
C ASN A 49 10.19 -4.69 -16.52
N ASN A 50 8.92 -4.88 -16.92
CA ASN A 50 8.30 -6.16 -17.33
C ASN A 50 8.20 -7.23 -16.24
N GLU A 51 8.54 -6.94 -14.99
CA GLU A 51 8.27 -7.85 -13.88
C GLU A 51 6.78 -7.93 -13.58
N THR A 52 6.33 -9.09 -13.11
CA THR A 52 4.94 -9.33 -12.73
C THR A 52 4.88 -9.56 -11.24
N ILE A 53 4.05 -8.78 -10.55
CA ILE A 53 3.86 -8.86 -9.11
C ILE A 53 2.44 -9.32 -8.82
N LYS A 54 2.31 -10.29 -7.93
CA LYS A 54 1.01 -10.70 -7.40
C LYS A 54 0.47 -9.68 -6.42
N VAL A 55 -0.81 -9.39 -6.52
CA VAL A 55 -1.56 -8.53 -5.61
C VAL A 55 -2.50 -9.42 -4.79
N SER A 56 -2.44 -9.26 -3.46
CA SER A 56 -3.30 -9.97 -2.50
C SER A 56 -4.64 -9.28 -2.30
N GLY A 57 -4.71 -7.98 -2.57
CA GLY A 57 -5.93 -7.20 -2.44
C GLY A 57 -5.70 -5.72 -2.65
N VAL A 58 -6.79 -4.96 -2.58
CA VAL A 58 -6.80 -3.50 -2.55
C VAL A 58 -7.48 -3.05 -1.27
N ALA A 59 -7.04 -1.93 -0.71
CA ALA A 59 -7.70 -1.30 0.42
C ALA A 59 -7.67 0.20 0.28
N ASN A 60 -8.62 0.87 0.92
CA ASN A 60 -8.58 2.29 1.15
C ASN A 60 -8.07 2.54 2.59
N ILE A 61 -6.99 3.30 2.74
CA ILE A 61 -6.39 3.56 4.05
C ILE A 61 -6.65 5.00 4.45
N GLU A 62 -7.18 5.17 5.67
CA GLU A 62 -7.29 6.47 6.30
C GLU A 62 -5.94 6.88 6.90
N LEU A 63 -5.43 8.04 6.49
CA LEU A 63 -4.19 8.65 6.97
C LEU A 63 -4.46 10.02 7.57
N SER A 64 -3.96 10.25 8.79
CA SER A 64 -3.94 11.59 9.38
C SER A 64 -2.59 12.24 9.17
N ILE A 65 -2.53 13.24 8.30
CA ILE A 65 -1.33 14.03 8.05
C ILE A 65 -1.42 15.32 8.87
N LYS A 66 -0.49 15.48 9.82
CA LYS A 66 -0.36 16.73 10.57
C LYS A 66 -0.20 17.88 9.58
N SER A 67 -0.97 18.96 9.76
CA SER A 67 -1.12 20.13 8.88
C SER A 67 -2.06 20.02 7.67
N GLN A 68 -2.45 18.82 7.23
CA GLN A 68 -3.30 18.65 6.04
C GLN A 68 -4.64 17.93 6.34
N GLY A 69 -4.75 17.28 7.50
CA GLY A 69 -5.97 16.64 7.95
C GLY A 69 -6.02 15.16 7.60
N THR A 70 -7.24 14.62 7.47
CA THR A 70 -7.48 13.22 7.13
C THR A 70 -7.53 13.04 5.62
N HIS A 71 -6.82 12.04 5.13
CA HIS A 71 -6.76 11.65 3.73
C HIS A 71 -7.08 10.17 3.58
N PHE A 72 -7.60 9.82 2.41
CA PHE A 72 -7.90 8.45 2.05
C PHE A 72 -7.05 8.09 0.83
N ILE A 73 -6.31 6.99 0.92
CA ILE A 73 -5.48 6.52 -0.18
C ILE A 73 -5.84 5.09 -0.55
N ASP A 74 -6.01 4.83 -1.85
CA ASP A 74 -6.15 3.48 -2.37
C ASP A 74 -4.76 2.85 -2.47
N VAL A 75 -4.60 1.68 -1.87
CA VAL A 75 -3.34 0.92 -1.82
C VAL A 75 -3.55 -0.49 -2.39
N TYR A 76 -2.58 -0.94 -3.19
CA TYR A 76 -2.46 -2.32 -3.62
C TYR A 76 -1.59 -3.08 -2.63
N ILE A 77 -2.08 -4.20 -2.13
CA ILE A 77 -1.44 -5.00 -1.09
C ILE A 77 -0.70 -6.16 -1.74
N LEU A 78 0.62 -6.23 -1.54
CA LEU A 78 1.47 -7.28 -2.08
C LEU A 78 1.74 -8.37 -1.03
N PRO A 79 1.75 -9.66 -1.40
CA PRO A 79 1.94 -10.77 -0.45
C PRO A 79 3.32 -10.75 0.20
N VAL A 80 4.39 -10.46 -0.56
CA VAL A 80 5.77 -10.33 -0.07
C VAL A 80 6.52 -9.33 -0.95
N THR A 81 7.10 -8.28 -0.37
CA THR A 81 8.05 -7.38 -1.04
C THR A 81 9.46 -7.91 -0.80
N SER A 82 9.85 -9.00 -1.46
CA SER A 82 11.18 -9.59 -1.26
C SER A 82 12.29 -8.88 -2.04
N HIS A 83 11.93 -7.97 -2.95
CA HIS A 83 12.88 -7.20 -3.75
C HIS A 83 12.45 -5.72 -3.74
N PRO A 84 13.41 -4.77 -3.70
CA PRO A 84 13.10 -3.38 -4.00
C PRO A 84 12.47 -3.34 -5.39
N LEU A 85 11.26 -2.81 -5.48
CA LEU A 85 10.70 -2.45 -6.78
C LEU A 85 11.57 -1.28 -7.26
N ILE A 86 12.19 -1.43 -8.43
CA ILE A 86 12.99 -0.38 -9.10
C ILE A 86 12.33 -0.11 -10.43
#